data_AF-A0A959WRX8-F1
#
_entry.id   AF-A0A959WRX8-F1
#
_cell.length_a   1.000
_cell.length_b   1.000
_cell.length_c   1.000
_cell.angle_alpha   90.00
_cell.angle_beta   90.00
_cell.angle_gamma   90.00
#
_symmetry.space_group_name_H-M   'P 1'
#
loop_
_entity.id
_entity.type
_entity.pdbx_description
1 polymer ?
#
loop_
_entity_poly.entity_id
_entity_poly.type
_entity_poly.pdbx_seq_one_letter_code
_entity_poly.pdbx_strand_id
1 'polypeptide(L)'
;KGHQKLLAMQTEIDRLHSELAANPKNTEQVMNKLSIIEEQFRHLGGYRLESDAKSILAGLGFAESDFHRPLGDFSGGWRMRVYLARLLLQQPDLLLLDEPTNHLDLESLEWLEGYLKQFPGSIITVSHDRFFIDRIADEIASLEQGKLVIYPGNYQQYETKKAEREALLIKKYEEQKEERE
;
A
#
# COMPACT_ATOMS: atom_id res chain seq x y z
N LYS A 1 6.91 13.77 7.28
CA LYS A 1 7.05 14.85 8.30
C LYS A 1 5.71 15.24 8.95
N GLY A 2 4.58 15.30 8.23
CA GLY A 2 3.26 15.61 8.83
C GLY A 2 2.70 14.53 9.76
N HIS A 3 2.78 13.25 9.37
CA HIS A 3 2.28 12.11 10.14
C HIS A 3 2.85 11.96 11.56
N GLN A 4 4.17 12.12 11.73
CA GLN A 4 4.80 12.06 13.05
C GLN A 4 4.33 13.19 13.97
N LYS A 5 4.03 14.37 13.41
CA LYS A 5 3.49 15.51 14.15
C LYS A 5 2.06 15.23 14.63
N LEU A 6 1.23 14.65 13.77
CA LEU A 6 -0.13 14.22 14.13
C LEU A 6 -0.11 13.14 15.22
N LEU A 7 0.77 12.15 15.11
CA LEU A 7 0.88 11.10 16.13
C LEU A 7 1.28 11.67 17.50
N ALA A 8 2.25 12.58 17.53
CA ALA A 8 2.65 13.24 18.78
C ALA A 8 1.52 14.10 19.37
N MET A 9 0.74 14.78 18.52
CA MET A 9 -0.45 15.52 18.94
C MET A 9 -1.53 14.60 19.52
N GLN A 10 -1.79 13.44 18.91
CA GLN A 10 -2.74 12.46 19.43
C GLN A 10 -2.34 11.97 20.82
N THR A 11 -1.06 11.58 21.00
CA THR A 11 -0.56 11.14 22.31
C THR A 11 -0.72 12.21 23.39
N GLU A 12 -0.51 13.47 23.04
CA GLU A 12 -0.70 14.59 23.97
C GLU A 12 -2.18 14.84 24.28
N ILE A 13 -3.09 14.70 23.29
CA ILE A 13 -4.54 14.75 23.51
C ILE A 13 -4.97 13.66 24.51
N ASP A 14 -4.55 12.40 24.30
CA ASP A 14 -4.89 11.27 25.17
C ASP A 14 -4.37 11.48 26.60
N ARG A 15 -3.17 12.06 26.73
CA ARG A 15 -2.56 12.42 28.02
C ARG A 15 -3.38 13.48 28.74
N LEU A 16 -3.77 14.55 28.04
CA LEU A 16 -4.55 15.66 28.61
C LEU A 16 -5.97 15.22 29.00
N HIS A 17 -6.62 14.36 28.21
CA HIS A 17 -7.90 13.73 28.57
C HIS A 17 -7.78 12.93 29.86
N SER A 18 -6.72 12.12 29.99
CA SER A 18 -6.45 11.32 31.20
C SER A 18 -6.18 12.20 32.43
N GLU A 19 -5.45 13.30 32.26
CA GLU A 19 -5.17 14.29 33.33
C GLU A 19 -6.45 14.98 33.81
N LEU A 20 -7.35 15.34 32.88
CA LEU A 20 -8.65 15.95 33.17
C LEU A 20 -9.55 14.99 33.96
N ALA A 21 -9.55 13.71 33.60
CA ALA A 21 -10.30 12.67 34.31
C ALA A 21 -9.78 12.42 35.73
N ALA A 22 -8.46 12.55 35.95
CA ALA A 22 -7.82 12.26 37.23
C ALA A 22 -7.85 13.43 38.24
N ASN A 23 -7.88 14.69 37.79
CA ASN A 23 -7.69 15.83 38.70
C ASN A 23 -8.57 17.07 38.37
N PRO A 24 -9.80 17.15 38.92
CA PRO A 24 -10.80 18.20 38.59
C PRO A 24 -10.47 19.63 39.06
N LYS A 25 -9.29 19.88 39.65
CA LYS A 25 -8.91 21.18 40.24
C LYS A 25 -8.07 22.08 39.31
N ASN A 26 -7.44 21.51 38.28
CA ASN A 26 -6.63 22.25 37.29
C ASN A 26 -7.32 22.35 35.91
N THR A 27 -8.64 22.26 35.91
CA THR A 27 -9.49 22.05 34.73
C THR A 27 -9.36 23.14 33.66
N GLU A 28 -9.28 24.41 34.05
CA GLU A 28 -9.29 25.53 33.10
C GLU A 28 -8.04 25.59 32.21
N GLN A 29 -6.85 25.40 32.80
CA GLN A 29 -5.59 25.42 32.04
C GLN A 29 -5.44 24.20 31.13
N VAL A 30 -5.86 23.02 31.61
CA VAL A 30 -5.83 21.78 30.84
C VAL A 30 -6.84 21.84 29.69
N MET A 31 -8.06 22.34 29.93
CA MET A 31 -9.07 22.54 28.88
C MET A 31 -8.59 23.51 27.80
N ASN A 32 -8.00 24.65 28.17
CA ASN A 32 -7.50 25.62 27.19
C ASN A 32 -6.39 25.02 26.31
N LYS A 33 -5.46 24.27 26.89
CA LYS A 33 -4.42 23.56 26.12
C LYS A 33 -5.01 22.48 25.21
N LEU A 34 -5.96 21.70 25.72
CA LEU A 34 -6.64 20.66 24.98
C LEU A 34 -7.38 21.22 23.76
N SER A 35 -8.16 22.29 23.93
CA SER A 35 -8.88 22.93 22.82
C SER A 35 -7.93 23.41 21.71
N ILE A 36 -6.79 24.02 22.06
CA ILE A 36 -5.81 24.48 21.07
C ILE A 36 -5.21 23.30 20.30
N ILE A 37 -4.82 22.22 20.99
CA ILE A 37 -4.21 21.05 20.34
C ILE A 37 -5.25 20.29 19.49
N GLU A 38 -6.48 20.11 19.97
CA GLU A 38 -7.56 19.47 19.21
C GLU A 38 -7.93 20.26 17.95
N GLU A 39 -7.97 21.59 18.04
CA GLU A 39 -8.21 22.46 16.88
C GLU A 39 -7.06 22.34 15.86
N GLN A 40 -5.80 22.37 16.31
CA GLN A 40 -4.64 22.14 15.44
C GLN A 40 -4.62 20.74 14.83
N PHE A 41 -4.97 19.71 15.61
CA PHE A 41 -5.05 18.33 15.17
C PHE A 41 -6.12 18.15 14.09
N ARG A 42 -7.29 18.77 14.28
CA ARG A 42 -8.37 18.81 13.30
C ARG A 42 -7.93 19.51 12.01
N HIS A 43 -7.30 20.69 12.12
CA HIS A 43 -6.81 21.44 10.96
C HIS A 43 -5.75 20.70 10.16
N LEU A 44 -4.89 19.93 10.83
CA LEU A 44 -3.87 19.11 10.20
C LEU A 44 -4.41 17.77 9.65
N GLY A 45 -5.71 17.51 9.78
CA GLY A 45 -6.37 16.32 9.23
C GLY A 45 -6.25 15.06 10.09
N GLY A 46 -5.95 15.19 11.39
CA GLY A 46 -5.76 14.05 12.29
C GLY A 46 -6.94 13.06 12.33
N TYR A 47 -8.18 13.56 12.36
CA TYR A 47 -9.37 12.69 12.30
C TYR A 47 -9.60 12.02 10.93
N ARG A 48 -9.17 12.67 9.83
CA ARG A 48 -9.20 12.03 8.51
C ARG A 48 -8.23 10.87 8.48
N LEU A 49 -7.05 11.08 9.06
CA LEU A 49 -6.03 10.05 9.11
C LEU A 49 -6.49 8.79 9.86
N GLU A 50 -7.16 8.96 10.99
CA GLU A 50 -7.71 7.84 11.75
C GLU A 50 -8.80 7.10 10.95
N SER A 51 -9.69 7.85 10.28
CA SER A 51 -10.72 7.29 9.40
C SER A 51 -10.10 6.50 8.24
N ASP A 52 -9.08 7.05 7.59
CA ASP A 52 -8.38 6.41 6.47
C ASP A 52 -7.66 5.14 6.95
N ALA A 53 -7.01 5.20 8.11
CA ALA A 53 -6.36 4.02 8.71
C ALA A 53 -7.36 2.89 8.99
N LYS A 54 -8.52 3.21 9.59
CA LYS A 54 -9.59 2.23 9.83
C LYS A 54 -10.14 1.66 8.53
N SER A 55 -10.35 2.50 7.52
CA SER A 55 -10.84 2.06 6.20
C SER A 55 -9.84 1.12 5.51
N ILE A 56 -8.54 1.42 5.57
CA ILE A 56 -7.50 0.58 4.98
C ILE A 56 -7.38 -0.75 5.73
N LEU A 57 -7.39 -0.71 7.07
CA LEU A 57 -7.34 -1.93 7.88
C LEU A 57 -8.57 -2.82 7.64
N ALA A 58 -9.77 -2.24 7.60
CA ALA A 58 -11.00 -2.99 7.29
C ALA A 58 -10.92 -3.65 5.91
N GLY A 59 -10.45 -2.91 4.89
CA GLY A 59 -10.26 -3.43 3.54
C GLY A 59 -9.22 -4.55 3.42
N LEU A 60 -8.25 -4.60 4.34
CA LEU A 60 -7.28 -5.68 4.47
C LEU A 60 -7.76 -6.82 5.39
N GLY A 61 -9.04 -6.82 5.77
CA GLY A 61 -9.70 -7.90 6.50
C GLY A 61 -9.61 -7.82 8.03
N PHE A 62 -9.16 -6.70 8.61
CA PHE A 62 -9.14 -6.54 10.07
C PHE A 62 -10.53 -6.18 10.61
N ALA A 63 -10.93 -6.82 11.71
CA ALA A 63 -12.14 -6.43 12.43
C ALA A 63 -11.89 -5.18 13.29
N GLU A 64 -12.94 -4.44 13.65
CA GLU A 64 -12.80 -3.26 14.54
C GLU A 64 -12.21 -3.62 15.90
N SER A 65 -12.51 -4.83 16.41
CA SER A 65 -11.93 -5.37 17.64
C SER A 65 -10.42 -5.54 17.57
N ASP A 66 -9.85 -5.60 16.36
CA ASP A 66 -8.43 -5.83 16.13
C ASP A 66 -7.59 -4.55 16.15
N PHE A 67 -8.21 -3.37 15.99
CA PHE A 67 -7.49 -2.10 15.79
C PHE A 67 -6.61 -1.69 16.97
N HIS A 68 -6.97 -2.12 18.18
CA HIS A 68 -6.22 -1.82 19.40
C HIS A 68 -5.41 -3.02 19.93
N ARG A 69 -5.42 -4.15 19.22
CA ARG A 69 -4.66 -5.33 19.63
C ARG A 69 -3.16 -5.09 19.43
N PRO A 70 -2.30 -5.53 20.37
CA PRO A 70 -0.86 -5.49 20.17
C PRO A 70 -0.43 -6.24 18.90
N LEU A 71 0.49 -5.64 18.13
CA LEU A 71 1.04 -6.26 16.91
C LEU A 71 1.66 -7.66 17.16
N GLY A 72 2.18 -7.87 18.38
CA GLY A 72 2.75 -9.15 18.83
C GLY A 72 1.74 -10.31 18.83
N ASP A 73 0.45 -10.03 18.92
CA ASP A 73 -0.60 -11.06 19.03
C ASP A 73 -1.04 -11.59 17.65
N PHE A 74 -0.64 -10.92 16.57
CA PHE A 74 -0.95 -11.32 15.21
C PHE A 74 0.08 -12.32 14.66
N SER A 75 -0.39 -13.23 13.80
CA SER A 75 0.50 -14.12 13.04
C SER A 75 1.35 -13.33 12.02
N GLY A 76 2.39 -13.95 11.47
CA GLY A 76 3.28 -13.30 10.50
C GLY A 76 2.56 -12.67 9.30
N GLY A 77 1.58 -13.38 8.72
CA GLY A 77 0.79 -12.87 7.60
C GLY A 77 -0.05 -11.65 7.97
N TRP A 78 -0.70 -11.67 9.14
CA TRP A 78 -1.44 -10.51 9.65
C TRP A 78 -0.53 -9.31 9.93
N ARG A 79 0.69 -9.54 10.47
CA ARG A 79 1.67 -8.47 10.66
C ARG A 79 2.11 -7.86 9.33
N MET A 80 2.28 -8.67 8.28
CA MET A 80 2.55 -8.17 6.93
C MET A 80 1.41 -7.27 6.44
N ARG A 81 0.14 -7.67 6.64
CA ARG A 81 -1.02 -6.82 6.29
C ARG A 81 -1.01 -5.49 7.05
N VAL A 82 -0.61 -5.46 8.34
CA VAL A 82 -0.45 -4.19 9.09
C VAL A 82 0.64 -3.31 8.46
N TYR A 83 1.78 -3.89 8.05
CA TYR A 83 2.83 -3.13 7.37
C TYR A 83 2.38 -2.57 6.03
N LEU A 84 1.64 -3.35 5.24
CA LEU A 84 1.00 -2.89 4.01
C LEU A 84 0.04 -1.73 4.30
N ALA A 85 -0.84 -1.86 5.29
CA ALA A 85 -1.77 -0.81 5.70
C ALA A 85 -1.03 0.51 6.01
N ARG A 86 0.07 0.40 6.78
CA ARG A 86 0.92 1.55 7.13
C ARG A 86 1.57 2.19 5.89
N LEU A 87 1.99 1.41 4.91
CA LEU A 87 2.56 1.93 3.65
C LEU A 87 1.49 2.65 2.82
N LEU A 88 0.31 2.06 2.67
CA LEU A 88 -0.80 2.66 1.92
C LEU A 88 -1.27 3.97 2.53
N LEU A 89 -1.33 4.04 3.87
CA LEU A 89 -1.71 5.25 4.62
C LEU A 89 -0.72 6.41 4.43
N GLN A 90 0.56 6.11 4.15
CA GLN A 90 1.56 7.15 3.93
C GLN A 90 1.39 7.86 2.57
N GLN A 91 0.70 7.25 1.62
CA GLN A 91 0.48 7.76 0.26
C GLN A 91 1.79 8.29 -0.38
N PRO A 92 2.83 7.45 -0.53
CA PRO A 92 4.08 7.87 -1.16
C PRO A 92 3.90 8.15 -2.67
N ASP A 93 4.78 8.96 -3.25
CA ASP A 93 4.79 9.21 -4.70
C ASP A 93 5.15 7.96 -5.53
N LEU A 94 5.90 7.04 -4.92
CA LEU A 94 6.30 5.75 -5.48
C LEU A 94 6.12 4.63 -4.45
N LEU A 95 5.39 3.59 -4.81
CA LEU A 95 5.17 2.40 -4.00
C LEU A 95 5.89 1.20 -4.61
N LEU A 96 6.75 0.56 -3.82
CA LEU A 96 7.45 -0.68 -4.21
C LEU A 96 6.85 -1.84 -3.43
N LEU A 97 6.31 -2.82 -4.15
CA LEU A 97 5.66 -3.99 -3.57
C LEU A 97 6.34 -5.27 -4.05
N ASP A 98 6.70 -6.13 -3.12
CA ASP A 98 7.24 -7.45 -3.41
C ASP A 98 6.29 -8.51 -2.85
N GLU A 99 5.69 -9.28 -3.75
CA GLU A 99 4.64 -10.26 -3.49
C GLU A 99 3.51 -9.75 -2.56
N PRO A 100 2.83 -8.64 -2.92
CA PRO A 100 1.85 -8.00 -2.02
C PRO A 100 0.57 -8.81 -1.81
N THR A 101 0.30 -9.80 -2.66
CA THR A 101 -0.89 -10.66 -2.58
C THR A 101 -0.72 -11.79 -1.57
N ASN A 102 0.49 -12.03 -1.08
CA ASN A 102 0.76 -13.08 -0.12
C ASN A 102 -0.01 -12.85 1.18
N HIS A 103 -0.55 -13.96 1.70
CA HIS A 103 -1.35 -13.95 2.93
C HIS A 103 -2.63 -13.12 2.87
N LEU A 104 -3.10 -12.69 1.69
CA LEU A 104 -4.42 -12.10 1.48
C LEU A 104 -5.45 -13.18 1.14
N ASP A 105 -6.65 -13.02 1.68
CA ASP A 105 -7.84 -13.73 1.21
C ASP A 105 -8.40 -13.01 -0.04
N LEU A 106 -9.36 -13.64 -0.71
CA LEU A 106 -9.91 -13.12 -1.96
C LEU A 106 -10.54 -11.72 -1.79
N GLU A 107 -11.25 -11.48 -0.70
CA GLU A 107 -11.91 -10.20 -0.43
C GLU A 107 -10.87 -9.08 -0.22
N SER A 108 -9.84 -9.34 0.58
CA SER A 108 -8.75 -8.38 0.81
C SER A 108 -7.93 -8.13 -0.47
N LEU A 109 -7.78 -9.15 -1.31
CA LEU A 109 -7.09 -9.03 -2.60
C LEU A 109 -7.88 -8.12 -3.55
N GLU A 110 -9.18 -8.36 -3.72
CA GLU A 110 -10.03 -7.52 -4.57
C GLU A 110 -10.09 -6.07 -4.09
N TRP A 111 -10.14 -5.86 -2.76
CA TRP A 111 -10.06 -4.53 -2.18
C TRP A 111 -8.71 -3.86 -2.50
N LEU A 112 -7.60 -4.59 -2.32
CA LEU A 112 -6.26 -4.08 -2.59
C LEU A 112 -6.10 -3.71 -4.07
N GLU A 113 -6.56 -4.54 -5.00
CA GLU A 113 -6.57 -4.24 -6.43
C GLU A 113 -7.34 -2.95 -6.74
N GLY A 114 -8.53 -2.79 -6.15
CA GLY A 114 -9.34 -1.59 -6.30
C GLY A 114 -8.64 -0.34 -5.76
N TYR A 115 -7.99 -0.45 -4.60
CA TYR A 115 -7.23 0.63 -3.99
C TYR A 115 -6.02 1.03 -4.86
N LEU A 116 -5.22 0.05 -5.31
CA LEU A 116 -4.02 0.28 -6.09
C LEU A 116 -4.33 0.91 -7.47
N LYS A 117 -5.44 0.55 -8.10
CA LYS A 117 -5.91 1.20 -9.35
C LYS A 117 -6.20 2.68 -9.20
N GLN A 118 -6.60 3.12 -8.02
CA GLN A 118 -6.92 4.52 -7.72
C GLN A 118 -5.77 5.24 -7.04
N PHE A 119 -4.64 4.55 -6.84
CA PHE A 119 -3.50 5.12 -6.16
C PHE A 119 -2.92 6.26 -7.00
N PRO A 120 -2.75 7.47 -6.44
CA PRO A 120 -2.34 8.64 -7.20
C PRO A 120 -0.85 8.63 -7.60
N GLY A 121 -0.03 7.81 -6.93
CA GLY A 121 1.41 7.68 -7.21
C GLY A 121 1.72 6.57 -8.20
N SER A 122 3.00 6.38 -8.48
CA SER A 122 3.48 5.25 -9.29
C SER A 122 3.62 3.98 -8.44
N ILE A 123 3.33 2.83 -9.03
CA ILE A 123 3.49 1.52 -8.38
C ILE A 123 4.47 0.70 -9.20
N ILE A 124 5.46 0.11 -8.53
CA ILE A 124 6.27 -0.99 -9.06
C ILE A 124 5.98 -2.19 -8.18
N THR A 125 5.49 -3.26 -8.79
CA THR A 125 5.15 -4.48 -8.07
C THR A 125 5.82 -5.70 -8.71
N VAL A 126 6.20 -6.64 -7.87
CA VAL A 126 6.63 -7.98 -8.26
C VAL A 126 5.62 -8.96 -7.68
N SER A 127 5.09 -9.85 -8.50
CA SER A 127 4.13 -10.86 -8.06
C SER A 127 4.21 -12.09 -8.96
N HIS A 128 3.97 -13.26 -8.39
CA HIS A 128 3.72 -14.47 -9.16
C HIS A 128 2.24 -14.61 -9.57
N ASP A 129 1.34 -13.78 -9.03
CA ASP A 129 -0.08 -13.77 -9.37
C ASP A 129 -0.35 -12.98 -10.66
N ARG A 130 -0.59 -13.72 -11.73
CA ARG A 130 -0.86 -13.18 -13.07
C ARG A 130 -2.17 -12.40 -13.12
N PHE A 131 -3.20 -12.78 -12.36
CA PHE A 131 -4.48 -12.08 -12.38
C PHE A 131 -4.38 -10.73 -11.69
N PHE A 132 -3.68 -10.69 -10.56
CA PHE A 132 -3.38 -9.44 -9.88
C PHE A 132 -2.61 -8.49 -10.80
N ILE A 133 -1.50 -8.94 -11.40
CA ILE A 133 -0.70 -8.13 -12.33
C ILE A 133 -1.56 -7.64 -13.50
N ASP A 134 -2.33 -8.55 -14.13
CA ASP A 134 -3.16 -8.21 -15.28
C ASP A 134 -4.20 -7.13 -14.95
N ARG A 135 -4.68 -7.10 -13.71
CA ARG A 135 -5.65 -6.12 -13.25
C ARG A 135 -5.05 -4.76 -12.95
N ILE A 136 -3.82 -4.68 -12.41
CA ILE A 136 -3.27 -3.41 -11.92
C ILE A 136 -2.18 -2.81 -12.82
N ALA A 137 -1.54 -3.59 -13.68
CA ALA A 137 -0.38 -3.16 -14.44
C ALA A 137 -0.77 -2.56 -15.79
N ASP A 138 -0.25 -1.37 -16.06
CA ASP A 138 -0.33 -0.71 -17.36
C ASP A 138 0.88 -1.02 -18.26
N GLU A 139 1.98 -1.49 -17.67
CA GLU A 139 3.20 -1.92 -18.37
C GLU A 139 3.86 -3.11 -17.64
N ILE A 140 4.50 -4.01 -18.39
CA ILE A 140 5.25 -5.15 -17.86
C ILE A 140 6.74 -4.98 -18.17
N ALA A 141 7.55 -4.98 -17.12
CA ALA A 141 9.00 -5.07 -17.21
C ALA A 141 9.45 -6.54 -17.13
N SER A 142 9.96 -7.10 -18.23
CA SER A 142 10.47 -8.47 -18.30
C SER A 142 11.99 -8.49 -18.32
N LEU A 143 12.60 -9.37 -17.52
CA LEU A 143 14.05 -9.59 -17.52
C LEU A 143 14.42 -10.67 -18.53
N GLU A 144 14.97 -10.27 -19.67
CA GLU A 144 15.32 -11.14 -20.79
C GLU A 144 16.83 -11.04 -21.05
N GLN A 145 17.56 -12.16 -20.96
CA GLN A 145 19.00 -12.23 -21.23
C GLN A 145 19.83 -11.16 -20.48
N GLY A 146 19.46 -10.88 -19.22
CA GLY A 146 20.11 -9.86 -18.38
C GLY A 146 19.78 -8.41 -18.74
N LYS A 147 18.80 -8.18 -19.63
CA LYS A 147 18.29 -6.85 -19.99
C LYS A 147 16.82 -6.74 -19.63
N LEU A 148 16.41 -5.56 -19.19
CA LEU A 148 15.03 -5.27 -18.90
C LEU A 148 14.34 -4.77 -20.19
N VAL A 149 13.25 -5.42 -20.56
CA VAL A 149 12.42 -5.06 -21.72
C VAL A 149 11.05 -4.65 -21.20
N ILE A 150 10.62 -3.45 -21.59
CA ILE A 150 9.30 -2.92 -21.24
C ILE A 150 8.29 -3.26 -22.33
N TYR A 151 7.17 -3.83 -21.93
CA TYR A 151 6.02 -4.11 -22.77
C TYR A 151 4.85 -3.25 -22.30
N PRO A 152 4.32 -2.34 -23.13
CA PRO A 152 3.14 -1.58 -22.75
C PRO A 152 1.92 -2.48 -22.78
N GLY A 153 1.03 -2.29 -21.81
CA GLY A 153 -0.15 -3.12 -21.62
C GLY A 153 -0.06 -4.04 -20.40
N ASN A 154 -1.16 -4.74 -20.17
CA ASN A 154 -1.30 -5.69 -19.07
C ASN A 154 -0.54 -7.01 -19.32
N TYR A 155 -0.63 -7.94 -18.37
CA TYR A 155 0.07 -9.23 -18.43
C TYR A 155 -0.33 -10.04 -19.67
N GLN A 156 -1.61 -10.10 -20.01
CA GLN A 156 -2.10 -10.85 -21.17
C GLN A 156 -1.53 -10.31 -22.49
N GLN A 157 -1.48 -8.99 -22.63
CA GLN A 157 -0.89 -8.32 -23.80
C GLN A 157 0.61 -8.55 -23.88
N TYR A 158 1.31 -8.54 -22.73
CA TYR A 158 2.72 -8.87 -22.64
C TYR A 158 3.01 -10.29 -23.15
N GLU A 159 2.27 -11.31 -22.71
CA GLU A 159 2.49 -12.70 -23.13
C GLU A 159 2.37 -12.85 -24.65
N THR A 160 1.37 -12.19 -25.25
CA THR A 160 1.16 -12.22 -26.71
C THR A 160 2.31 -11.54 -27.45
N LYS A 161 2.68 -10.32 -27.04
CA LYS A 161 3.79 -9.56 -27.66
C LYS A 161 5.13 -10.27 -27.52
N LYS A 162 5.37 -10.92 -26.39
CA LYS A 162 6.58 -11.70 -26.15
C LYS A 162 6.67 -12.88 -27.11
N ALA A 163 5.59 -13.66 -27.25
CA ALA A 163 5.55 -14.80 -28.17
C ALA A 163 5.79 -14.38 -29.63
N GLU A 164 5.16 -13.28 -30.08
CA GLU A 164 5.37 -12.72 -31.42
C GLU A 164 6.84 -12.32 -31.65
N ARG A 165 7.45 -11.67 -30.66
CA ARG A 165 8.85 -11.24 -30.72
C ARG A 165 9.81 -12.42 -30.75
N GLU A 166 9.57 -13.45 -29.94
CA GLU A 166 10.36 -14.68 -29.93
C GLU A 166 10.27 -15.41 -31.27
N ALA A 167 9.07 -15.55 -31.84
CA ALA A 167 8.88 -16.15 -33.16
C ALA A 167 9.62 -15.38 -34.27
N LEU A 168 9.59 -14.04 -34.22
CA LEU A 168 10.32 -13.20 -35.17
C LEU A 168 11.84 -13.38 -35.05
N LEU A 169 12.36 -13.52 -33.83
CA LEU A 169 13.79 -13.74 -33.57
C LEU A 169 14.25 -15.10 -34.10
N ILE A 170 13.46 -16.16 -33.90
CA ILE A 170 13.73 -17.50 -34.43
C ILE A 170 13.77 -17.45 -35.96
N LYS A 171 12.76 -16.87 -36.59
CA LYS A 171 12.70 -16.76 -38.06
C LYS A 171 13.91 -16.02 -38.65
N LYS A 172 14.30 -14.89 -38.04
CA LYS A 172 15.50 -14.14 -38.48
C LYS A 172 16.79 -14.93 -38.31
N TYR A 173 16.89 -15.74 -37.25
CA TYR A 173 18.05 -16.58 -37.02
C TYR A 173 18.16 -17.70 -38.06
N GLU A 174 17.04 -18.31 -38.45
CA GLU A 174 16.97 -19.32 -39.51
C GLU A 174 17.37 -18.73 -40.87
N GLU A 175 16.80 -17.59 -41.26
CA GLU A 175 17.15 -16.87 -42.51
C GLU A 175 18.66 -16.55 -42.57
N GLN A 176 19.25 -16.05 -41.48
CA GLN A 176 20.69 -15.76 -41.41
C GLN A 176 21.57 -17.01 -41.47
N LYS A 177 21.06 -18.15 -41.05
CA LYS A 177 21.79 -19.42 -41.11
C LYS A 177 21.79 -19.97 -42.53
N GLU A 178 20.65 -19.94 -43.21
CA GLU A 178 20.51 -20.35 -44.61
C GLU A 178 21.35 -19.47 -45.56
N GLU A 179 21.47 -18.16 -45.31
CA GLU A 179 22.33 -17.28 -46.11
C GLU A 179 23.85 -17.55 -45.95
N ARG A 180 24.25 -18.28 -44.91
CA ARG A 180 25.66 -18.58 -44.60
C ARG A 180 26.09 -19.98 -45.03
N GLU A 181 25.15 -20.84 -45.42
CA GLU A 181 25.37 -22.19 -45.95
C GLU A 181 25.40 -22.18 -47.49
#